data_AF-B7I0C6-F1
#
_entry.id   AF-B7I0C6-F1
#
_cell.length_a   1.000
_cell.length_b   1.000
_cell.length_c   1.000
_cell.angle_alpha   90.00
_cell.angle_beta   90.00
_cell.angle_gamma   90.00
#
_symmetry.space_group_name_H-M   'P 1'
#
loop_
_entity.id
_entity.type
_entity.pdbx_description
1 polymer ?
#
loop_
_entity_poly.entity_id
_entity_poly.type
_entity_poly.pdbx_seq_one_letter_code
_entity_poly.pdbx_strand_id
1 'polypeptide(L)'
;MFYTLISLFKDNEKLGLIGVAGAQFLPSNGIWWEGKNLVGKVIEYRRRNYQLLNLDQGFYGSQSFMSVQAIDGLFMATQYDIPWREDLFQGFHFYDVSQSLEFQRAGYLIGIPNQSNLWCIHYNGDEFDADTYEKDRKVFVEQYKDILSPS
;
A
#
# COMPACT_ATOMS: atom_id res chain seq x y z
N MET A 1 17.36 2.88 -5.00
CA MET A 1 16.10 2.11 -4.97
C MET A 1 16.37 0.61 -5.00
N PHE A 2 16.69 -0.01 -6.14
CA PHE A 2 16.76 -1.47 -6.26
C PHE A 2 17.72 -2.17 -5.29
N TYR A 3 18.91 -1.62 -5.04
CA TYR A 3 19.83 -2.17 -4.04
C TYR A 3 19.18 -2.20 -2.65
N THR A 4 18.57 -1.09 -2.22
CA THR A 4 17.84 -0.98 -0.95
C THR A 4 16.68 -1.97 -0.89
N LEU A 5 15.89 -2.10 -1.95
CA LEU A 5 14.79 -3.07 -2.05
C LEU A 5 15.28 -4.51 -1.83
N ILE A 6 16.33 -4.92 -2.56
CA ILE A 6 16.90 -6.26 -2.45
C ILE A 6 17.47 -6.51 -1.06
N SER A 7 18.20 -5.54 -0.48
CA SER A 7 18.70 -5.65 0.89
C SER A 7 17.57 -5.80 1.91
N LEU A 8 16.49 -5.01 1.79
CA LEU A 8 15.34 -5.10 2.69
C LEU A 8 14.73 -6.50 2.70
N PHE A 9 14.50 -7.09 1.53
CA PHE A 9 13.99 -8.46 1.43
C PHE A 9 14.96 -9.49 1.98
N LYS A 10 16.24 -9.42 1.60
CA LYS A 10 17.28 -10.34 2.08
C LYS A 10 17.45 -10.32 3.60
N ASP A 11 17.38 -9.15 4.19
CA ASP A 11 17.60 -8.97 5.63
C ASP A 11 16.33 -9.24 6.45
N ASN A 12 15.16 -9.39 5.81
CA ASN A 12 13.87 -9.54 6.47
C ASN A 12 12.99 -10.60 5.78
N GLU A 13 13.14 -11.86 6.19
CA GLU A 13 12.34 -12.99 5.65
C GLU A 13 10.83 -12.79 5.80
N LYS A 14 10.37 -12.09 6.85
CA LYS A 14 8.93 -11.82 7.00
C LYS A 14 8.42 -10.68 6.12
N LEU A 15 9.27 -9.85 5.53
CA LEU A 15 8.83 -8.70 4.71
C LEU A 15 8.38 -9.16 3.33
N GLY A 16 7.12 -9.53 3.16
CA GLY A 16 6.64 -10.15 1.93
C GLY A 16 6.31 -9.17 0.81
N LEU A 17 5.82 -7.97 1.16
CA LEU A 17 5.35 -6.94 0.23
C LEU A 17 5.94 -5.58 0.59
N ILE A 18 6.45 -4.85 -0.40
CA ILE A 18 6.96 -3.49 -0.26
C ILE A 18 6.19 -2.54 -1.18
N GLY A 19 5.71 -1.43 -0.60
CA GLY A 19 5.15 -0.28 -1.30
C GLY A 19 5.93 1.01 -1.04
N VAL A 20 5.42 2.15 -1.53
CA VAL A 20 6.04 3.48 -1.34
C VAL A 20 5.11 4.52 -0.73
N ALA A 21 3.84 4.17 -0.52
CA ALA A 21 2.83 4.96 0.17
C ALA A 21 1.78 4.00 0.76
N GLY A 22 1.19 4.34 1.90
CA GLY A 22 0.21 3.49 2.56
C GLY A 22 -0.13 3.93 3.98
N ALA A 23 -0.77 3.05 4.73
CA ALA A 23 -1.27 3.32 6.08
C ALA A 23 -0.94 2.20 7.07
N GLN A 24 -0.47 2.56 8.27
CA GLN A 24 -0.24 1.57 9.31
C GLN A 24 -1.53 0.93 9.82
N PHE A 25 -2.61 1.70 9.87
CA PHE A 25 -3.90 1.24 10.33
C PHE A 25 -4.96 1.53 9.28
N LEU A 26 -5.44 0.47 8.64
CA LEU A 26 -6.51 0.51 7.66
C LEU A 26 -7.86 0.73 8.38
N PRO A 27 -8.67 1.71 7.96
CA PRO A 27 -9.98 1.97 8.55
C PRO A 27 -10.99 0.90 8.11
N SER A 28 -12.09 0.77 8.85
CA SER A 28 -13.12 -0.23 8.58
C SER A 28 -13.84 -0.04 7.22
N ASN A 29 -13.71 1.13 6.60
CA ASN A 29 -14.25 1.39 5.26
C ASN A 29 -13.33 0.91 4.11
N GLY A 30 -12.12 0.42 4.44
CA GLY A 30 -11.13 -0.13 3.51
C GLY A 30 -10.31 0.91 2.73
N ILE A 31 -10.57 2.21 2.90
CA ILE A 31 -9.92 3.27 2.13
C ILE A 31 -8.59 3.63 2.79
N TRP A 32 -7.46 3.20 2.22
CA TRP A 32 -6.17 3.31 2.88
C TRP A 32 -5.75 4.75 3.19
N TRP A 33 -6.04 5.71 2.30
CA TRP A 33 -5.67 7.13 2.51
C TRP A 33 -6.53 7.84 3.56
N GLU A 34 -7.59 7.19 4.05
CA GLU A 34 -8.37 7.63 5.22
C GLU A 34 -7.92 6.93 6.51
N GLY A 35 -6.87 6.10 6.43
CA GLY A 35 -6.28 5.38 7.55
C GLY A 35 -5.47 6.25 8.51
N LYS A 36 -5.04 5.62 9.62
CA LYS A 36 -4.20 6.29 10.62
C LYS A 36 -2.73 5.97 10.38
N ASN A 37 -1.89 6.96 10.71
CA ASN A 37 -0.45 6.94 10.50
C ASN A 37 -0.13 6.59 9.05
N LEU A 38 -0.45 7.54 8.16
CA LEU A 38 0.00 7.44 6.78
C LEU A 38 1.53 7.50 6.73
N VAL A 39 2.10 6.84 5.74
CA VAL A 39 3.54 6.66 5.59
C VAL A 39 3.90 6.70 4.11
N GLY A 40 5.03 7.32 3.80
CA GLY A 40 5.62 7.30 2.47
C GLY A 40 5.73 8.66 1.81
N LYS A 41 6.50 8.70 0.74
CA LYS A 41 6.79 9.91 -0.04
C LYS A 41 6.79 9.62 -1.53
N VAL A 42 6.05 10.42 -2.28
CA VAL A 42 5.92 10.27 -3.72
C VAL A 42 5.90 11.65 -4.36
N ILE A 43 6.47 11.78 -5.56
CA ILE A 43 6.24 12.97 -6.38
C ILE A 43 4.95 12.72 -7.15
N GLU A 44 3.89 13.45 -6.85
CA GLU A 44 2.71 13.45 -7.73
C GLU A 44 2.94 14.35 -8.92
N TYR A 45 2.58 13.85 -10.10
CA TYR A 45 2.35 14.67 -11.27
C TYR A 45 0.84 14.72 -11.54
N ARG A 46 0.26 15.92 -11.42
CA ARG A 46 -1.16 16.17 -11.71
C ARG A 46 -1.30 17.54 -12.35
N ARG A 47 -2.13 17.67 -13.39
CA ARG A 47 -2.40 18.95 -14.08
C ARG A 47 -1.12 19.74 -14.46
N ARG A 48 -0.12 19.05 -15.00
CA ARG A 48 1.18 19.62 -15.42
C ARG A 48 2.03 20.21 -14.29
N ASN A 49 1.81 19.79 -13.06
CA ASN A 49 2.59 20.25 -11.91
C ASN A 49 3.15 19.06 -11.12
N TYR A 50 4.39 19.19 -10.67
CA TYR A 50 5.06 18.23 -9.80
C TYR A 50 4.95 18.71 -8.36
N GLN A 51 4.41 17.86 -7.49
CA GLN A 51 4.28 18.15 -6.06
C GLN A 51 4.83 16.99 -5.25
N LEU A 52 5.57 17.30 -4.19
CA LEU A 52 5.91 16.30 -3.18
C LEU A 52 4.67 16.01 -2.33
N LEU A 53 4.19 14.78 -2.41
CA LEU A 53 3.27 14.22 -1.43
C LEU A 53 4.10 13.56 -0.34
N ASN A 54 4.14 14.17 0.85
CA ASN A 54 4.80 13.63 2.03
C ASN A 54 3.73 13.19 3.03
N LEU A 55 3.57 11.87 3.17
CA LEU A 55 2.56 11.26 4.03
C LEU A 55 3.10 10.89 5.40
N ASP A 56 4.41 10.96 5.63
CA ASP A 56 5.06 10.52 6.87
C ASP A 56 4.48 11.22 8.10
N GLN A 57 3.53 10.55 8.76
CA GLN A 57 2.99 10.94 10.07
C GLN A 57 3.70 10.20 11.22
N GLY A 58 4.51 9.18 10.89
CA GLY A 58 5.31 8.39 11.84
C GLY A 58 6.79 8.74 11.84
N PHE A 59 7.51 8.26 12.85
CA PHE A 59 8.97 8.37 12.95
C PHE A 59 9.63 7.00 12.75
N TYR A 60 10.40 6.85 11.67
CA TYR A 60 11.13 5.60 11.37
C TYR A 60 12.20 5.25 12.40
N GLY A 61 12.75 6.24 13.12
CA GLY A 61 13.87 6.01 14.03
C GLY A 61 15.04 5.29 13.36
N SER A 62 15.46 4.16 13.93
CA SER A 62 16.51 3.28 13.37
C SER A 62 15.98 2.19 12.44
N GLN A 63 14.66 2.14 12.18
CA GLN A 63 14.06 1.10 11.36
C GLN A 63 14.31 1.37 9.87
N SER A 64 14.63 0.30 9.13
CA SER A 64 14.87 0.35 7.68
C SER A 64 13.57 0.46 6.86
N PHE A 65 12.45 0.04 7.45
CA PHE A 65 11.10 0.17 6.89
C PHE A 65 10.07 0.34 8.02
N MET A 66 8.90 0.85 7.68
CA MET A 66 7.74 0.89 8.54
C MET A 66 6.75 -0.21 8.13
N SER A 67 6.32 -1.03 9.09
CA SER A 67 5.25 -2.00 8.84
C SER A 67 3.91 -1.30 8.69
N VAL A 68 3.15 -1.68 7.66
CA VAL A 68 1.84 -1.14 7.33
C VAL A 68 0.81 -2.25 7.11
N GLN A 69 -0.49 -1.90 7.14
CA GLN A 69 -1.58 -2.82 6.80
C GLN A 69 -1.97 -2.77 5.32
N ALA A 70 -1.80 -1.61 4.69
CA ALA A 70 -2.15 -1.40 3.29
C ALA A 70 -1.15 -0.47 2.61
N ILE A 71 -0.85 -0.75 1.35
CA ILE A 71 -0.08 0.12 0.46
C ILE A 71 -0.93 0.56 -0.73
N ASP A 72 -0.53 1.67 -1.34
CA ASP A 72 -1.02 2.10 -2.64
C ASP A 72 -0.44 1.24 -3.77
N GLY A 73 -1.25 0.96 -4.78
CA GLY A 73 -0.89 0.14 -5.93
C GLY A 73 0.13 0.73 -6.91
N LEU A 74 0.52 1.99 -6.78
CA LEU A 74 1.47 2.65 -7.71
C LEU A 74 2.84 1.96 -7.79
N PHE A 75 3.25 1.28 -6.71
CA PHE A 75 4.44 0.44 -6.68
C PHE A 75 4.23 -0.70 -5.69
N MET A 76 4.36 -1.93 -6.18
CA MET A 76 4.27 -3.14 -5.38
C MET A 76 5.41 -4.07 -5.77
N ALA A 77 6.26 -4.43 -4.82
CA ALA A 77 7.30 -5.42 -4.99
C ALA A 77 7.10 -6.55 -3.97
N THR A 78 7.25 -7.79 -4.40
CA THR A 78 7.11 -8.97 -3.53
C THR A 78 8.35 -9.84 -3.58
N GLN A 79 8.62 -10.60 -2.52
CA GLN A 79 9.62 -11.68 -2.52
C GLN A 79 9.00 -13.08 -2.39
N TYR A 80 7.68 -13.16 -2.25
CA TYR A 80 6.90 -14.40 -2.25
C TYR A 80 5.73 -14.28 -3.21
N ASP A 81 5.31 -15.42 -3.75
CA ASP A 81 4.16 -15.51 -4.63
C ASP A 81 2.89 -15.74 -3.80
N ILE A 82 2.00 -14.74 -3.80
CA ILE A 82 0.64 -14.86 -3.28
C ILE A 82 -0.32 -14.52 -4.43
N PRO A 83 -1.25 -15.42 -4.79
CA PRO A 83 -2.20 -15.16 -5.85
C PRO A 83 -3.04 -13.91 -5.59
N TRP A 84 -3.25 -13.12 -6.64
CA TRP A 84 -4.18 -12.00 -6.61
C TRP A 84 -5.63 -12.52 -6.49
N ARG A 85 -6.50 -11.75 -5.85
CA ARG A 85 -7.95 -12.01 -5.77
C ARG A 85 -8.68 -11.60 -7.05
N GLU A 86 -8.26 -12.13 -8.18
CA GLU A 86 -8.87 -11.88 -9.51
C GLU A 86 -10.33 -12.39 -9.57
N ASP A 87 -10.71 -13.28 -8.65
CA ASP A 87 -12.09 -13.70 -8.43
C ASP A 87 -12.98 -12.57 -7.87
N LEU A 88 -12.39 -11.54 -7.26
CA LEU A 88 -13.08 -10.39 -6.69
C LEU A 88 -12.82 -9.09 -7.45
N PHE A 89 -11.56 -8.81 -7.78
CA PHE A 89 -11.10 -7.53 -8.31
C PHE A 89 -10.49 -7.74 -9.71
N GLN A 90 -11.16 -7.22 -10.72
CA GLN A 90 -10.75 -7.35 -12.14
C GLN A 90 -10.35 -5.99 -12.76
N GLY A 91 -10.47 -4.92 -11.98
CA GLY A 91 -10.14 -3.55 -12.40
C GLY A 91 -8.93 -2.97 -11.67
N PHE A 92 -8.84 -1.64 -11.67
CA PHE A 92 -7.73 -0.89 -11.07
C PHE A 92 -7.99 -0.42 -9.62
N HIS A 93 -8.96 -1.03 -8.93
CA HIS A 93 -9.32 -0.65 -7.56
C HIS A 93 -9.20 -1.84 -6.62
N PHE A 94 -8.76 -1.57 -5.38
CA PHE A 94 -8.65 -2.51 -4.27
C PHE A 94 -7.73 -3.72 -4.45
N TYR A 95 -7.13 -3.95 -5.61
CA TYR A 95 -6.14 -5.02 -5.82
C TYR A 95 -4.93 -4.87 -4.88
N ASP A 96 -4.52 -3.64 -4.60
CA ASP A 96 -3.40 -3.26 -3.74
C ASP A 96 -3.69 -3.50 -2.26
N VAL A 97 -4.84 -3.02 -1.78
CA VAL A 97 -5.27 -3.22 -0.39
C VAL A 97 -5.62 -4.69 -0.15
N SER A 98 -6.29 -5.35 -1.10
CA SER A 98 -6.57 -6.79 -1.05
C SER A 98 -5.29 -7.60 -0.95
N GLN A 99 -4.32 -7.34 -1.83
CA GLN A 99 -3.05 -8.05 -1.80
C GLN A 99 -2.29 -7.81 -0.50
N SER A 100 -2.33 -6.59 0.04
CA SER A 100 -1.74 -6.29 1.34
C SER A 100 -2.33 -7.18 2.45
N LEU A 101 -3.66 -7.34 2.47
CA LEU A 101 -4.32 -8.20 3.46
C LEU A 101 -4.10 -9.70 3.22
N GLU A 102 -3.94 -10.16 1.97
CA GLU A 102 -3.56 -11.55 1.68
C GLU A 102 -2.13 -11.86 2.13
N PHE A 103 -1.18 -10.94 1.96
CA PHE A 103 0.15 -11.05 2.56
C PHE A 103 0.10 -11.11 4.08
N GLN A 104 -0.73 -10.27 4.71
CA GLN A 104 -0.95 -10.31 6.14
C GLN A 104 -1.54 -11.66 6.60
N ARG A 105 -2.55 -12.19 5.90
CA ARG A 105 -3.16 -13.50 6.18
C ARG A 105 -2.16 -14.65 6.05
N ALA A 106 -1.25 -14.57 5.08
CA ALA A 106 -0.16 -15.52 4.91
C ALA A 106 0.96 -15.40 5.97
N GLY A 107 0.86 -14.44 6.90
CA GLY A 107 1.81 -14.25 8.00
C GLY A 107 3.02 -13.38 7.66
N TYR A 108 2.96 -12.66 6.53
CA TYR A 108 4.00 -11.73 6.11
C TYR A 108 3.71 -10.29 6.55
N LEU A 109 4.77 -9.50 6.62
CA LEU A 109 4.75 -8.07 6.82
C LEU A 109 4.67 -7.35 5.48
N ILE A 110 3.97 -6.23 5.50
CA ILE A 110 3.93 -5.25 4.41
C ILE A 110 4.71 -4.04 4.89
N GLY A 111 5.63 -3.54 4.07
CA GLY A 111 6.57 -2.50 4.46
C GLY A 111 6.59 -1.31 3.50
N ILE A 112 6.82 -0.12 4.06
CA ILE A 112 7.24 1.06 3.32
C ILE A 112 8.66 1.39 3.76
N PRO A 113 9.64 1.42 2.84
CA PRO A 113 11.04 1.65 3.19
C PRO A 113 11.23 3.07 3.70
N ASN A 114 12.26 3.32 4.48
CA ASN A 114 12.66 4.70 4.76
C ASN A 114 13.15 5.37 3.46
N GLN A 115 12.30 6.19 2.86
CA GLN A 115 12.53 6.86 1.58
C GLN A 115 13.39 8.12 1.76
N SER A 116 14.65 7.94 2.18
CA SER A 116 15.65 9.01 2.21
C SER A 116 15.85 9.66 0.83
N ASN A 117 15.69 8.87 -0.22
CA ASN A 117 15.50 9.33 -1.59
C ASN A 117 14.10 8.93 -2.06
N LEU A 118 13.47 9.76 -2.89
CA LEU A 118 12.18 9.46 -3.51
C LEU A 118 12.35 8.35 -4.56
N TRP A 119 11.43 7.39 -4.57
CA TRP A 119 11.51 6.22 -5.44
C TRP A 119 10.68 6.37 -6.72
N CYS A 120 9.53 7.03 -6.61
CA CYS A 120 8.53 7.07 -7.67
C CYS A 120 8.04 8.49 -7.94
N ILE A 121 7.77 8.76 -9.21
CA ILE A 121 6.87 9.81 -9.66
C ILE A 121 5.56 9.11 -10.03
N HIS A 122 4.45 9.49 -9.40
CA HIS A 122 3.13 8.95 -9.69
C HIS A 122 2.41 9.89 -10.65
N TYR A 123 2.14 9.40 -11.86
CA TYR A 123 1.35 10.13 -12.85
C TYR A 123 -0.13 9.92 -12.53
N ASN A 124 -0.71 10.88 -11.82
CA ASN A 124 -2.13 10.83 -11.50
C ASN A 124 -2.93 11.20 -12.74
N GLY A 125 -3.76 10.27 -13.21
CA GLY A 125 -4.79 10.58 -14.20
C GLY A 125 -5.70 11.71 -13.70
N ASP A 126 -6.32 12.43 -14.64
CA ASP A 126 -7.29 13.48 -14.30
C ASP A 126 -8.69 12.91 -13.97
N GLU A 127 -8.92 11.63 -14.26
CA GLU A 127 -10.20 10.93 -14.09
C GLU A 127 -10.12 9.90 -12.96
N PHE A 128 -11.18 9.81 -12.16
CA PHE A 128 -11.36 8.82 -11.11
C PHE A 128 -12.73 8.17 -11.27
N ASP A 129 -12.76 6.87 -11.51
CA ASP A 129 -13.99 6.09 -11.66
C ASP A 129 -14.59 5.79 -10.28
N ALA A 130 -15.33 6.78 -9.76
CA ALA A 130 -15.94 6.69 -8.43
C ALA A 130 -16.97 5.56 -8.31
N ASP A 131 -17.68 5.23 -9.39
CA ASP A 131 -18.73 4.22 -9.38
C ASP A 131 -18.12 2.81 -9.29
N THR A 132 -17.11 2.51 -10.10
CA THR A 132 -16.38 1.24 -10.02
C THR A 132 -15.62 1.15 -8.70
N TYR A 133 -14.99 2.25 -8.24
CA TYR A 133 -14.31 2.27 -6.95
C TYR A 133 -15.25 1.92 -5.78
N GLU A 134 -16.44 2.54 -5.72
CA GLU A 134 -17.40 2.26 -4.64
C GLU A 134 -17.97 0.83 -4.71
N LYS A 135 -18.16 0.31 -5.92
CA LYS A 135 -18.57 -1.09 -6.13
C LYS A 135 -17.50 -2.04 -5.57
N ASP A 136 -16.24 -1.86 -5.95
CA ASP A 136 -15.14 -2.71 -5.51
C ASP A 136 -14.87 -2.53 -4.00
N ARG A 137 -15.03 -1.32 -3.46
CA ARG A 137 -14.94 -1.07 -2.02
C ARG A 137 -15.95 -1.88 -1.22
N LYS A 138 -17.20 -1.97 -1.67
CA LYS A 138 -18.23 -2.77 -1.00
C LYS A 138 -17.89 -4.26 -1.01
N VAL A 139 -17.38 -4.76 -2.14
CA VAL A 139 -16.88 -6.14 -2.23
C VAL A 139 -15.75 -6.32 -1.23
N PHE A 140 -14.74 -5.45 -1.25
CA PHE A 140 -13.60 -5.49 -0.33
C PHE A 140 -14.03 -5.52 1.15
N VAL A 141 -14.85 -4.57 1.58
CA VAL A 141 -15.28 -4.48 2.98
C VAL A 141 -16.01 -5.73 3.42
N GLU A 142 -16.89 -6.29 2.59
CA GLU A 142 -17.60 -7.52 2.92
C GLU A 142 -16.66 -8.73 3.05
N GLN A 143 -15.67 -8.84 2.15
CA GLN A 143 -14.73 -9.97 2.13
C GLN A 143 -13.67 -9.93 3.25
N TYR A 144 -13.33 -8.74 3.72
CA TYR A 144 -12.27 -8.52 4.71
C TYR A 144 -12.79 -7.99 6.06
N LYS A 145 -14.10 -8.02 6.30
CA LYS A 145 -14.72 -7.52 7.54
C LYS A 145 -14.16 -8.14 8.82
N ASP A 146 -13.68 -9.38 8.76
CA ASP A 146 -13.03 -10.10 9.86
C ASP A 146 -11.71 -9.45 10.28
N ILE A 147 -10.97 -8.88 9.32
CA ILE A 147 -9.70 -8.17 9.55
C ILE A 147 -9.95 -6.70 9.90
N LEU A 148 -10.96 -6.09 9.26
CA LEU A 148 -11.28 -4.66 9.39
C LEU A 148 -12.04 -4.30 10.67
N SER A 149 -12.67 -5.29 11.32
CA SER A 149 -13.34 -5.07 12.59
C SER A 149 -12.30 -4.91 13.70
N PRO A 150 -12.41 -3.90 14.57
CA PRO A 150 -11.53 -3.81 15.74
C PRO A 150 -11.75 -5.06 16.61
N SER A 151 -10.68 -5.81 16.85
CA SER A 151 -10.59 -6.78 17.94
C SER A 151 -10.65 -6.07 19.29
#